data_AF-A0A310SDK4-F1
#
_entry.id   AF-A0A310SDK4-F1
#
_cell.length_a   1.000
_cell.length_b   1.000
_cell.length_c   1.000
_cell.angle_alpha   90.00
_cell.angle_beta   90.00
_cell.angle_gamma   90.00
#
_symmetry.space_group_name_H-M   'P 1'
#
loop_
_entity.id
_entity.type
_entity.pdbx_description
1 polymer ?
#
loop_
_entity_poly.entity_id
_entity_poly.type
_entity_poly.pdbx_seq_one_letter_code
_entity_poly.pdbx_strand_id
1 'polypeptide(L)'
;MKVIDTVDKLLSNNELKHKHHPGIMKPRQIEQPKWLSNTIKKLLQEENISSKIIYPFSIKLSAHLNGRHPPPEHEDIQSKIQEVKSRIYESEEQELDNEDLLTDPKAQKLLKNLIYNWEPVQYNKYASIAYLISRSMPEYSVLYKILNEIVYNDKNFTPKTLFDFGSGVGTVMWAASQFWSNSIKEYYCVDISKHMNELSEYLMERNTPKIKSQYIFYRQFFPSSPIPTYDIVVSAYSLLELPSQNSRLEIILKLWNKTAQYLIIVEQGTNVGFKLINEARDFILNYAKNARNAHVFSPVSMISIII
;
A
#
# COMPACT_ATOMS: atom_id res chain seq x y z
N MET A 1 -15.51 -25.41 2.10
CA MET A 1 -14.08 -25.67 1.76
C MET A 1 -13.68 -27.02 2.36
N LYS A 2 -13.52 -28.07 1.53
CA LYS A 2 -13.19 -29.45 1.93
C LYS A 2 -11.67 -29.68 2.03
N VAL A 3 -10.97 -28.95 2.91
CA VAL A 3 -9.50 -29.10 3.04
C VAL A 3 -9.06 -29.60 4.43
N ILE A 4 -9.97 -29.76 5.39
CA ILE A 4 -9.56 -29.93 6.80
C ILE A 4 -9.32 -31.41 7.16
N ASP A 5 -10.26 -32.32 6.84
CA ASP A 5 -10.14 -33.73 7.28
C ASP A 5 -8.96 -34.51 6.69
N THR A 6 -8.49 -34.13 5.50
CA THR A 6 -7.41 -34.85 4.80
C THR A 6 -6.04 -34.44 5.32
N VAL A 7 -5.85 -33.18 5.70
CA VAL A 7 -4.55 -32.68 6.20
C VAL A 7 -4.31 -33.15 7.61
N ASP A 8 -5.34 -33.13 8.47
CA ASP A 8 -5.24 -33.60 9.85
C ASP A 8 -4.88 -35.09 9.91
N LYS A 9 -5.44 -35.91 9.01
CA LYS A 9 -5.08 -37.33 8.86
C LYS A 9 -3.63 -37.54 8.38
N LEU A 10 -3.15 -36.70 7.46
CA LEU A 10 -1.78 -36.79 6.97
C LEU A 10 -0.76 -36.33 8.02
N LEU A 11 -1.13 -35.37 8.88
CA LEU A 11 -0.34 -34.95 10.03
C LEU A 11 -0.32 -36.04 11.11
N SER A 12 -1.47 -36.62 11.46
CA SER A 12 -1.55 -37.68 12.46
C SER A 12 -0.75 -38.93 12.08
N ASN A 13 -0.64 -39.21 10.77
CA ASN A 13 0.09 -40.36 10.26
C ASN A 13 1.57 -40.06 9.96
N ASN A 14 2.05 -38.83 10.19
CA ASN A 14 3.41 -38.38 9.81
C ASN A 14 3.72 -38.52 8.30
N GLU A 15 2.69 -38.53 7.46
CA GLU A 15 2.79 -38.72 6.00
C GLU A 15 2.89 -37.38 5.24
N LEU A 16 2.61 -36.26 5.92
CA LEU A 16 2.66 -34.94 5.31
C LEU A 16 4.10 -34.42 5.17
N LYS A 17 4.70 -34.60 3.99
CA LYS A 17 5.96 -33.94 3.66
C LYS A 17 5.72 -32.43 3.54
N HIS A 18 6.50 -31.62 4.27
CA HIS A 18 6.40 -30.15 4.25
C HIS A 18 6.39 -29.52 2.85
N LYS A 19 7.07 -30.13 1.86
CA LYS A 19 7.09 -29.68 0.45
C LYS A 19 5.89 -30.09 -0.41
N HIS A 20 4.94 -30.84 0.15
CA HIS A 20 3.72 -31.31 -0.53
C HIS A 20 2.45 -30.86 0.20
N HIS A 21 2.57 -29.86 1.06
CA HIS A 21 1.42 -29.29 1.75
C HIS A 21 0.43 -28.68 0.72
N PRO A 22 -0.90 -28.91 0.85
CA PRO A 22 -1.89 -28.44 -0.13
C PRO A 22 -1.96 -26.91 -0.24
N GLY A 23 -1.51 -26.18 0.79
CA GLY A 23 -1.36 -24.72 0.77
C GLY A 23 -0.12 -24.20 0.04
N ILE A 24 0.71 -25.06 -0.57
CA ILE A 24 1.87 -24.60 -1.35
C ILE A 24 1.39 -23.97 -2.65
N MET A 25 1.64 -22.68 -2.77
CA MET A 25 1.47 -21.96 -4.02
C MET A 25 2.79 -21.91 -4.78
N LYS A 26 2.76 -22.26 -6.07
CA LYS A 26 3.88 -22.04 -7.00
C LYS A 26 3.50 -20.87 -7.91
N PRO A 27 3.72 -19.61 -7.45
CA PRO A 27 3.32 -18.44 -8.23
C PRO A 27 4.04 -18.43 -9.57
N ARG A 28 3.36 -17.95 -10.61
CA ARG A 28 3.96 -17.77 -11.93
C ARG A 28 5.19 -16.86 -11.80
N GLN A 29 6.27 -17.21 -12.49
CA GLN A 29 7.43 -16.34 -12.59
C GLN A 29 7.00 -14.99 -13.17
N ILE A 30 7.36 -13.90 -12.47
CA ILE A 30 6.98 -12.56 -12.90
C ILE A 30 7.82 -12.20 -14.12
N GLU A 31 7.16 -11.98 -15.24
CA GLU A 31 7.78 -11.38 -16.42
C GLU A 31 7.70 -9.86 -16.31
N GLN A 32 8.84 -9.20 -16.46
CA GLN A 32 8.88 -7.74 -16.45
C GLN A 32 8.24 -7.20 -17.72
N PRO A 33 7.37 -6.17 -17.63
CA PRO A 33 6.73 -5.60 -18.82
C PRO A 33 7.76 -4.94 -19.74
N LYS A 34 8.06 -5.61 -20.86
CA LYS A 34 9.10 -5.17 -21.81
C LYS A 34 8.87 -3.74 -22.33
N TRP A 35 7.61 -3.32 -22.43
CA TRP A 35 7.22 -1.98 -22.87
C TRP A 35 7.71 -0.88 -21.92
N LEU A 36 7.85 -1.16 -20.62
CA LEU A 36 8.15 -0.16 -19.61
C LEU A 36 9.55 0.44 -19.79
N SER A 37 10.57 -0.39 -19.99
CA SER A 37 11.95 0.09 -20.15
C SER A 37 12.09 1.03 -21.36
N ASN A 38 11.48 0.66 -22.49
CA ASN A 38 11.48 1.49 -23.69
C ASN A 38 10.71 2.80 -23.46
N THR A 39 9.60 2.73 -22.74
CA THR A 39 8.77 3.90 -22.41
C THR A 39 9.51 4.87 -21.50
N ILE A 40 10.21 4.37 -20.47
CA ILE A 40 11.04 5.19 -19.58
C ILE A 40 12.17 5.87 -20.37
N LYS A 41 12.87 5.14 -21.26
CA LYS A 41 13.94 5.73 -22.09
C LYS A 41 13.40 6.86 -22.97
N LYS A 42 12.25 6.63 -23.62
CA LYS A 42 11.59 7.64 -24.47
C LYS A 42 11.16 8.85 -23.64
N LEU A 43 10.53 8.63 -22.48
CA LEU A 43 10.12 9.70 -21.57
C LEU A 43 11.32 10.56 -21.15
N LEU A 44 12.43 9.95 -20.74
CA LEU A 44 13.63 10.71 -20.33
C LEU A 44 14.21 11.55 -21.47
N GLN A 45 14.14 11.06 -22.71
CA GLN A 45 14.56 11.80 -23.89
C GLN A 45 13.63 12.98 -24.18
N GLU A 46 12.32 12.76 -24.20
CA GLU A 46 11.31 13.80 -24.44
C GLU A 46 11.37 14.91 -23.38
N GLU A 47 11.65 14.53 -22.14
CA GLU A 47 11.78 15.45 -21.00
C GLU A 47 13.16 16.07 -20.84
N ASN A 48 14.13 15.71 -21.71
CA ASN A 48 15.53 16.14 -21.61
C ASN A 48 16.17 15.86 -20.24
N ILE A 49 15.80 14.75 -19.59
CA ILE A 49 16.30 14.36 -18.27
C ILE A 49 17.46 13.37 -18.43
N SER A 50 18.62 13.74 -17.90
CA SER A 50 19.79 12.87 -17.87
C SER A 50 19.61 11.69 -16.91
N SER A 51 19.82 10.46 -17.42
CA SER A 51 19.84 9.23 -16.63
C SER A 51 20.82 9.29 -15.46
N LYS A 52 21.97 9.96 -15.64
CA LYS A 52 23.01 10.14 -14.62
C LYS A 52 22.54 10.97 -13.42
N ILE A 53 21.53 11.82 -13.59
CA ILE A 53 21.00 12.69 -12.52
C ILE A 53 19.76 12.05 -11.88
N ILE A 54 18.81 11.59 -12.70
CA ILE A 54 17.55 11.03 -12.20
C ILE A 54 17.76 9.70 -11.46
N TYR A 55 18.72 8.87 -11.88
CA TYR A 55 18.93 7.57 -11.25
C TYR A 55 19.38 7.69 -9.79
N PRO A 56 20.43 8.46 -9.43
CA PRO A 56 20.76 8.70 -8.02
C PRO A 56 19.61 9.28 -7.20
N PHE A 57 18.83 10.20 -7.78
CA PHE A 57 17.66 10.76 -7.11
C PHE A 57 16.57 9.70 -6.87
N SER A 58 16.32 8.81 -7.84
CA SER A 58 15.36 7.71 -7.70
C SER A 58 15.70 6.73 -6.60
N ILE A 59 17.00 6.45 -6.38
CA ILE A 59 17.49 5.60 -5.30
C ILE A 59 17.28 6.29 -3.95
N LYS A 60 17.64 7.58 -3.83
CA LYS A 60 17.42 8.37 -2.61
C LYS A 60 15.94 8.44 -2.24
N LEU A 61 15.07 8.70 -3.22
CA LEU A 61 13.63 8.72 -3.02
C LEU A 61 13.11 7.35 -2.55
N SER A 62 13.52 6.26 -3.22
CA SER A 62 13.12 4.90 -2.82
C SER A 62 13.55 4.57 -1.39
N ALA A 63 14.78 4.92 -1.01
CA ALA A 63 15.28 4.73 0.36
C ALA A 63 14.48 5.57 1.37
N HIS A 64 14.16 6.82 1.05
CA HIS A 64 13.32 7.68 1.88
C HIS A 64 11.94 7.06 2.09
N LEU A 65 11.27 6.61 1.01
CA LEU A 65 9.95 5.98 1.07
C LEU A 65 9.96 4.67 1.85
N ASN A 66 11.00 3.85 1.71
CA ASN A 66 11.15 2.60 2.45
C ASN A 66 11.39 2.83 3.96
N GLY A 67 12.01 3.95 4.33
CA GLY A 67 12.24 4.36 5.71
C GLY A 67 11.12 5.22 6.31
N ARG A 68 9.95 5.32 5.66
CA ARG A 68 8.84 6.12 6.20
C ARG A 68 8.20 5.46 7.41
N HIS A 69 7.81 6.32 8.35
CA HIS A 69 6.97 6.00 9.50
C HIS A 69 5.66 6.77 9.39
N PRO A 70 4.57 6.32 10.02
CA PRO A 70 3.39 7.17 10.18
C PRO A 70 3.73 8.40 11.03
N PRO A 71 2.92 9.47 10.95
CA PRO A 71 3.02 10.58 11.88
C PRO A 71 2.88 10.07 13.33
N PRO A 72 3.63 10.65 14.28
CA PRO A 72 3.50 10.33 15.70
C PRO A 72 2.12 10.77 16.21
N GLU A 73 1.45 9.91 16.97
CA GLU A 73 0.16 10.24 17.57
C GLU A 73 0.35 10.96 18.92
N HIS A 74 -0.74 11.48 19.50
CA HIS A 74 -0.68 12.22 20.76
C HIS A 74 0.01 11.42 21.87
N GLU A 75 -0.29 10.14 22.01
CA GLU A 75 0.32 9.26 23.02
C GLU A 75 1.82 9.06 22.80
N ASP A 76 2.26 8.92 21.53
CA ASP A 76 3.68 8.83 21.20
C ASP A 76 4.42 10.10 21.60
N ILE A 77 3.84 11.27 21.29
CA ILE A 77 4.40 12.57 21.62
C ILE A 77 4.50 12.73 23.15
N GLN A 78 3.45 12.37 23.89
CA GLN A 78 3.46 12.42 25.35
C GLN A 78 4.53 11.51 25.95
N SER A 79 4.67 10.28 25.44
CA SER A 79 5.74 9.37 25.85
C SER A 79 7.14 9.97 25.59
N LYS A 80 7.33 10.63 24.43
CA LYS A 80 8.58 11.31 24.11
C LYS A 80 8.85 12.53 24.98
N ILE A 81 7.82 13.28 25.37
CA ILE A 81 7.94 14.38 26.32
C ILE A 81 8.42 13.86 27.68
N GLN A 82 7.87 12.75 28.18
CA GLN A 82 8.34 12.14 29.44
C GLN A 82 9.79 11.66 29.34
N GLU A 83 10.19 11.09 28.20
CA GLU A 83 11.58 10.70 27.93
C GLU A 83 12.54 11.91 27.90
N VAL A 84 12.09 13.07 27.39
CA VAL A 84 12.86 14.31 27.44
C VAL A 84 13.01 14.79 28.88
N LYS A 85 11.93 14.79 29.67
CA LYS A 85 11.96 15.18 31.09
C LYS A 85 12.99 14.36 31.86
N SER A 86 12.95 13.04 31.75
CA SER A 86 13.87 12.15 32.47
C SER A 86 15.35 12.29 32.06
N ARG A 87 15.63 12.76 30.84
CA ARG A 87 17.00 12.95 30.34
C ARG A 87 17.60 14.30 30.70
N ILE A 88 16.76 15.31 30.92
CA ILE A 88 17.21 16.68 31.22
C ILE A 88 17.21 16.92 32.72
N TYR A 89 16.23 16.38 33.43
CA TYR A 89 16.07 16.54 34.87
C TYR A 89 16.25 15.17 35.53
N GLU A 90 17.41 14.97 36.15
CA GLU A 90 17.79 13.71 36.81
C GLU A 90 17.05 13.48 38.14
N SER A 91 16.26 14.44 38.64
CA SER A 91 15.60 14.39 39.96
C SER A 91 14.08 14.57 39.89
N GLU A 92 13.34 13.65 40.52
CA GLU A 92 11.87 13.56 40.59
C GLU A 92 11.17 14.74 41.31
N GLU A 93 11.92 15.69 41.89
CA GLU A 93 11.39 16.71 42.81
C GLU A 93 10.98 18.05 42.15
N GLN A 94 11.15 18.22 40.84
CA GLN A 94 10.63 19.40 40.13
C GLN A 94 9.42 19.01 39.27
N GLU A 95 8.21 19.32 39.75
CA GLU A 95 7.01 19.38 38.90
C GLU A 95 7.19 20.51 37.88
N LEU A 96 7.91 20.23 36.80
CA LEU A 96 7.96 21.10 35.64
C LEU A 96 6.71 20.90 34.80
N ASP A 97 5.97 21.99 34.63
CA ASP A 97 4.83 22.02 33.74
C ASP A 97 5.27 21.67 32.31
N ASN A 98 4.40 21.01 31.55
CA ASN A 98 4.67 20.68 30.15
C ASN A 98 4.92 21.95 29.32
N GLU A 99 4.33 23.08 29.70
CA GLU A 99 4.56 24.38 29.06
C GLU A 99 6.00 24.86 29.23
N ASP A 100 6.58 24.76 30.43
CA ASP A 100 7.96 25.17 30.70
C ASP A 100 8.97 24.34 29.89
N LEU A 101 8.74 23.03 29.78
CA LEU A 101 9.56 22.12 28.98
C LEU A 101 9.56 22.48 27.49
N LEU A 102 8.41 22.93 26.97
CA LEU A 102 8.27 23.34 25.57
C LEU A 102 8.92 24.69 25.29
N THR A 103 9.34 25.45 26.31
CA THR A 103 10.08 26.72 26.13
C THR A 103 11.60 26.56 26.24
N ASP A 104 12.11 25.46 26.83
CA ASP A 104 13.54 25.18 26.93
C ASP A 104 14.14 24.78 25.56
N PRO A 105 15.12 25.54 25.00
CA PRO A 105 15.74 25.24 23.71
C PRO A 105 16.44 23.86 23.64
N LYS A 106 16.99 23.37 24.75
CA LYS A 106 17.64 22.05 24.85
C LYS A 106 16.57 20.95 24.79
N ALA A 107 15.45 21.13 25.49
CA ALA A 107 14.32 20.21 25.47
C ALA A 107 13.66 20.16 24.09
N GLN A 108 13.39 21.31 23.46
CA GLN A 108 12.87 21.39 22.09
C GLN A 108 13.77 20.67 21.08
N LYS A 109 15.10 20.90 21.15
CA LYS A 109 16.06 20.23 20.26
C LYS A 109 16.08 18.72 20.48
N LEU A 110 16.01 18.26 21.72
CA LEU A 110 15.98 16.83 22.03
C LEU A 110 14.67 16.19 21.55
N LEU A 111 13.53 16.84 21.81
CA LEU A 111 12.21 16.38 21.36
C LEU A 111 12.16 16.26 19.84
N LYS A 112 12.66 17.26 19.10
CA LYS A 112 12.73 17.24 17.63
C LYS A 112 13.58 16.08 17.08
N ASN A 113 14.59 15.64 17.82
CA ASN A 113 15.42 14.49 17.43
C ASN A 113 14.78 13.14 17.76
N LEU A 114 13.91 13.09 18.79
CA LEU A 114 13.21 11.88 19.21
C LEU A 114 11.93 11.63 18.40
N ILE A 115 11.29 12.70 17.94
CA ILE A 115 10.05 12.64 17.17
C ILE A 115 10.38 12.51 15.68
N TYR A 116 9.74 11.54 15.02
CA TYR A 116 9.80 11.42 13.57
C TYR A 116 9.11 12.62 12.91
N ASN A 117 9.88 13.41 12.15
CA ASN A 117 9.34 14.55 11.40
C ASN A 117 8.65 14.05 10.12
N TRP A 118 7.39 13.65 10.25
CA TRP A 118 6.56 13.27 9.12
C TRP A 118 6.22 14.50 8.29
N GLU A 119 6.44 14.40 6.97
CA GLU A 119 5.98 15.40 6.01
C GLU A 119 5.33 14.69 4.80
N PRO A 120 4.30 15.30 4.18
CA PRO A 120 3.74 14.80 2.93
C PRO A 120 4.79 14.79 1.82
N VAL A 121 4.87 13.71 1.05
CA VAL A 121 5.75 13.67 -0.11
C VAL A 121 5.10 14.44 -1.26
N GLN A 122 5.76 15.48 -1.74
CA GLN A 122 5.28 16.23 -2.90
C GLN A 122 5.82 15.64 -4.18
N TYR A 123 4.97 14.90 -4.89
CA TYR A 123 5.30 14.33 -6.20
C TYR A 123 5.14 15.36 -7.31
N ASN A 124 6.19 16.16 -7.53
CA ASN A 124 6.33 16.94 -8.76
C ASN A 124 6.69 16.02 -9.95
N LYS A 125 6.78 16.60 -11.16
CA LYS A 125 7.15 15.86 -12.37
C LYS A 125 8.43 15.03 -12.21
N TYR A 126 9.48 15.63 -11.65
CA TYR A 126 10.78 14.98 -11.48
C TYR A 126 10.75 13.85 -10.44
N ALA A 127 10.07 14.07 -9.31
CA ALA A 127 9.84 13.07 -8.27
C ALA A 127 8.97 11.90 -8.76
N SER A 128 7.97 12.17 -9.61
CA SER A 128 7.11 11.14 -10.19
C SER A 128 7.89 10.23 -11.15
N ILE A 129 8.77 10.79 -11.98
CA ILE A 129 9.66 10.01 -12.85
C ILE A 129 10.67 9.21 -12.02
N ALA A 130 11.21 9.81 -10.96
CA ALA A 130 12.10 9.12 -10.04
C ALA A 130 11.41 7.93 -9.36
N TYR A 131 10.16 8.11 -8.92
CA TYR A 131 9.33 7.04 -8.37
C TYR A 131 9.13 5.92 -9.40
N LEU A 132 8.73 6.27 -10.63
CA LEU A 132 8.57 5.30 -11.72
C LEU A 132 9.82 4.44 -11.91
N ILE A 133 11.02 5.04 -11.89
CA ILE A 133 12.26 4.33 -12.17
C ILE A 133 12.62 3.32 -11.07
N SER A 134 12.48 3.69 -9.79
CA SER A 134 12.99 2.86 -8.69
C SER A 134 11.94 2.02 -7.97
N ARG A 135 10.65 2.39 -8.05
CA ARG A 135 9.57 1.75 -7.28
C ARG A 135 8.63 0.89 -8.12
N SER A 136 8.30 1.34 -9.33
CA SER A 136 7.20 0.74 -10.11
C SER A 136 7.37 -0.76 -10.39
N MET A 137 8.58 -1.23 -10.67
CA MET A 137 8.85 -2.63 -10.99
C MET A 137 8.76 -3.57 -9.77
N PRO A 138 9.40 -3.25 -8.63
CA PRO A 138 9.14 -3.96 -7.38
C PRO A 138 7.65 -4.01 -7.01
N GLU A 139 6.95 -2.88 -7.12
CA GLU A 139 5.52 -2.82 -6.77
C GLU A 139 4.65 -3.65 -7.72
N TYR A 140 4.90 -3.55 -9.03
CA TYR A 140 4.26 -4.39 -10.04
C TYR A 140 4.45 -5.87 -9.73
N SER A 141 5.65 -6.26 -9.29
CA SER A 141 5.98 -7.64 -8.96
C SER A 141 5.17 -8.16 -7.77
N VAL A 142 4.97 -7.33 -6.75
CA VAL A 142 4.13 -7.66 -5.59
C VAL A 142 2.66 -7.74 -5.99
N LEU A 143 2.16 -6.73 -6.70
CA LEU A 143 0.77 -6.68 -7.15
C LEU A 143 0.43 -7.84 -8.09
N TYR A 144 1.31 -8.16 -9.03
CA TYR A 144 1.15 -9.31 -9.92
C TYR A 144 0.99 -10.61 -9.14
N LYS A 145 1.80 -10.83 -8.09
CA LYS A 145 1.70 -12.03 -7.24
C LYS A 145 0.37 -12.09 -6.49
N ILE A 146 -0.05 -10.99 -5.88
CA ILE A 146 -1.32 -10.90 -5.14
C ILE A 146 -2.51 -11.17 -6.07
N LEU A 147 -2.54 -10.51 -7.24
CA LEU A 147 -3.63 -10.71 -8.20
C LEU A 147 -3.62 -12.11 -8.80
N ASN A 148 -2.44 -12.69 -9.06
CA ASN A 148 -2.32 -14.09 -9.50
C ASN A 148 -2.85 -15.08 -8.44
N GLU A 149 -2.69 -14.78 -7.15
CA GLU A 149 -3.23 -15.60 -6.07
C GLU A 149 -4.77 -15.58 -6.06
N ILE A 150 -5.39 -14.43 -6.33
CA ILE A 150 -6.84 -14.33 -6.53
C ILE A 150 -7.26 -15.19 -7.73
N VAL A 151 -6.62 -15.02 -8.89
CA VAL A 151 -6.94 -15.80 -10.11
C VAL A 151 -6.78 -17.32 -9.88
N TYR A 152 -5.76 -17.72 -9.12
CA TYR A 152 -5.49 -19.14 -8.85
C TYR A 152 -6.57 -19.77 -7.96
N ASN A 153 -6.97 -19.07 -6.90
CA ASN A 153 -7.88 -19.58 -5.88
C ASN A 153 -9.37 -19.33 -6.20
N ASP A 154 -9.69 -18.25 -6.92
CA ASP A 154 -11.02 -17.94 -7.43
C ASP A 154 -11.01 -17.86 -8.96
N LYS A 155 -10.98 -19.04 -9.59
CA LYS A 155 -10.83 -19.20 -11.05
C LYS A 155 -11.98 -18.61 -11.88
N ASN A 156 -13.15 -18.44 -11.26
CA ASN A 156 -14.33 -17.91 -11.94
C ASN A 156 -14.47 -16.39 -11.74
N PHE A 157 -13.61 -15.79 -10.91
CA PHE A 157 -13.66 -14.36 -10.65
C PHE A 157 -13.37 -13.53 -11.91
N THR A 158 -14.38 -12.77 -12.34
CA THR A 158 -14.33 -11.99 -13.57
C THR A 158 -14.70 -10.52 -13.28
N PRO A 159 -13.81 -9.75 -12.63
CA PRO A 159 -14.08 -8.38 -12.22
C PRO A 159 -14.36 -7.48 -13.42
N LYS A 160 -15.28 -6.54 -13.23
CA LYS A 160 -15.68 -5.50 -14.19
C LYS A 160 -15.18 -4.13 -13.80
N THR A 161 -14.95 -3.90 -12.51
CA THR A 161 -14.62 -2.59 -11.96
C THR A 161 -13.43 -2.69 -10.99
N LEU A 162 -12.51 -1.72 -11.07
CA LEU A 162 -11.34 -1.63 -10.18
C LEU A 162 -11.19 -0.19 -9.70
N PHE A 163 -11.11 0.00 -8.38
CA PHE A 163 -10.76 1.27 -7.75
C PHE A 163 -9.36 1.18 -7.14
N ASP A 164 -8.46 2.06 -7.59
CA ASP A 164 -7.09 2.21 -7.12
C ASP A 164 -6.93 3.53 -6.35
N PHE A 165 -6.73 3.47 -5.03
CA PHE A 165 -6.48 4.61 -4.17
C PHE A 165 -4.98 4.81 -3.94
N GLY A 166 -4.52 6.05 -4.13
CA GLY A 166 -3.09 6.35 -4.23
C GLY A 166 -2.49 5.72 -5.49
N SER A 167 -3.19 5.85 -6.62
CA SER A 167 -2.88 5.08 -7.84
C SER A 167 -1.50 5.37 -8.42
N GLY A 168 -0.88 6.51 -8.09
CA GLY A 168 0.46 6.88 -8.51
C GLY A 168 0.62 6.82 -10.02
N VAL A 169 1.66 6.11 -10.47
CA VAL A 169 1.94 5.86 -11.90
C VAL A 169 1.06 4.76 -12.52
N GLY A 170 0.06 4.28 -11.77
CA GLY A 170 -0.94 3.30 -12.21
C GLY A 170 -0.51 1.84 -12.05
N THR A 171 0.45 1.51 -11.18
CA THR A 171 1.03 0.15 -11.02
C THR A 171 -0.01 -0.96 -10.90
N VAL A 172 -1.10 -0.71 -10.17
CA VAL A 172 -2.21 -1.66 -10.02
C VAL A 172 -2.90 -1.94 -11.35
N MET A 173 -3.14 -0.90 -12.16
CA MET A 173 -3.86 -1.01 -13.42
C MET A 173 -3.12 -1.90 -14.43
N TRP A 174 -1.80 -1.71 -14.64
CA TRP A 174 -1.07 -2.58 -15.57
C TRP A 174 -0.79 -3.98 -15.00
N ALA A 175 -0.68 -4.15 -13.68
CA ALA A 175 -0.67 -5.49 -13.07
C ALA A 175 -2.00 -6.23 -13.31
N ALA A 176 -3.13 -5.58 -13.05
CA ALA A 176 -4.47 -6.14 -13.27
C ALA A 176 -4.73 -6.46 -14.75
N SER A 177 -4.19 -5.67 -15.68
CA SER A 177 -4.35 -5.91 -17.12
C SER A 177 -3.78 -7.25 -17.60
N GLN A 178 -2.81 -7.83 -16.88
CA GLN A 178 -2.25 -9.15 -17.21
C GLN A 178 -3.27 -10.27 -17.02
N PHE A 179 -4.26 -10.07 -16.16
CA PHE A 179 -5.26 -11.07 -15.79
C PHE A 179 -6.64 -10.75 -16.35
N TRP A 180 -7.02 -9.46 -16.36
CA TRP A 180 -8.40 -9.03 -16.56
C TRP A 180 -8.57 -7.89 -17.59
N SER A 181 -7.61 -7.71 -18.51
CA SER A 181 -7.72 -6.69 -19.58
C SER A 181 -9.00 -6.79 -20.43
N ASN A 182 -9.57 -7.99 -20.56
CA ASN A 182 -10.80 -8.22 -21.30
C ASN A 182 -12.07 -8.04 -20.47
N SER A 183 -12.02 -8.12 -19.14
CA SER A 183 -13.20 -8.07 -18.28
C SER A 183 -13.41 -6.72 -17.60
N ILE A 184 -12.35 -6.08 -17.11
CA ILE A 184 -12.46 -4.76 -16.47
C ILE A 184 -12.80 -3.71 -17.53
N LYS A 185 -13.82 -2.91 -17.23
CA LYS A 185 -14.34 -1.81 -18.06
C LYS A 185 -14.31 -0.46 -17.35
N GLU A 186 -13.93 -0.44 -16.08
CA GLU A 186 -13.71 0.78 -15.32
C GLU A 186 -12.51 0.60 -14.39
N TYR A 187 -11.49 1.44 -14.59
CA TYR A 187 -10.36 1.68 -13.71
C TYR A 187 -10.53 3.09 -13.14
N TYR A 188 -11.00 3.16 -11.90
CA TYR A 188 -11.16 4.41 -11.18
C TYR A 188 -9.88 4.65 -10.36
N CYS A 189 -9.06 5.61 -10.79
CA CYS A 189 -7.74 5.87 -10.24
C CYS A 189 -7.76 7.20 -9.47
N VAL A 190 -7.48 7.15 -8.16
CA VAL A 190 -7.43 8.34 -7.30
C VAL A 190 -6.01 8.58 -6.83
N ASP A 191 -5.42 9.71 -7.23
CA ASP A 191 -4.14 10.19 -6.71
C ASP A 191 -4.16 11.72 -6.60
N ILE A 192 -3.68 12.25 -5.47
CA ILE A 192 -3.64 13.70 -5.21
C ILE A 192 -2.68 14.42 -6.17
N SER A 193 -1.63 13.75 -6.63
CA SER A 193 -0.63 14.33 -7.52
C SER A 193 -1.11 14.30 -8.97
N LYS A 194 -1.30 15.50 -9.52
CA LYS A 194 -1.54 15.67 -10.96
C LYS A 194 -0.43 15.05 -11.80
N HIS A 195 0.83 15.17 -11.37
CA HIS A 195 1.98 14.65 -12.12
C HIS A 195 2.05 13.13 -12.14
N MET A 196 1.61 12.46 -11.06
CA MET A 196 1.47 11.01 -11.05
C MET A 196 0.38 10.55 -12.04
N ASN A 197 -0.77 11.21 -12.03
CA ASN A 197 -1.86 10.93 -12.97
C ASN A 197 -1.45 11.15 -14.44
N GLU A 198 -0.81 12.28 -14.75
CA GLU A 198 -0.28 12.59 -16.09
C GLU A 198 0.76 11.54 -16.54
N LEU A 199 1.65 11.12 -15.63
CA LEU A 199 2.63 10.09 -15.91
C LEU A 199 1.97 8.71 -16.13
N SER A 200 0.95 8.37 -15.35
CA SER A 200 0.17 7.16 -15.54
C SER A 200 -0.50 7.14 -16.91
N GLU A 201 -1.13 8.23 -17.32
CA GLU A 201 -1.77 8.36 -18.64
C GLU A 201 -0.76 8.14 -19.78
N TYR A 202 0.41 8.80 -19.70
CA TYR A 202 1.50 8.63 -20.65
C TYR A 202 1.95 7.16 -20.77
N LEU A 203 2.01 6.42 -19.65
CA LEU A 203 2.37 5.00 -19.62
C LEU A 203 1.27 4.13 -20.24
N MET A 204 -0.02 4.42 -19.99
CA MET A 204 -1.14 3.63 -20.48
C MET A 204 -1.36 3.75 -21.99
N GLU A 205 -0.87 4.82 -22.62
CA GLU A 205 -0.79 4.89 -24.07
C GLU A 205 0.12 3.80 -24.68
N ARG A 206 1.11 3.32 -23.93
CA ARG A 206 2.18 2.43 -24.39
C ARG A 206 2.16 1.06 -23.71
N ASN A 207 1.13 0.78 -22.90
CA ASN A 207 1.07 -0.44 -22.11
C ASN A 207 0.71 -1.69 -22.93
N THR A 208 1.17 -2.84 -22.43
CA THR A 208 0.80 -4.16 -22.94
C THR A 208 0.49 -5.11 -21.77
N PRO A 209 -0.68 -5.79 -21.76
CA PRO A 209 -1.81 -5.66 -22.68
C PRO A 209 -2.41 -4.25 -22.74
N LYS A 210 -2.99 -3.90 -23.89
CA LYS A 210 -3.56 -2.57 -24.11
C LYS A 210 -4.83 -2.40 -23.29
N ILE A 211 -4.88 -1.36 -22.47
CA ILE A 211 -6.11 -0.93 -21.80
C ILE A 211 -6.75 0.16 -22.66
N LYS A 212 -8.06 0.07 -22.85
CA LYS A 212 -8.81 1.08 -23.60
C LYS A 212 -8.95 2.35 -22.76
N SER A 213 -8.55 3.50 -23.30
CA SER A 213 -8.51 4.77 -22.56
C SER A 213 -9.88 5.18 -22.01
N GLN A 214 -10.97 4.84 -22.70
CA GLN A 214 -12.33 5.13 -22.21
C GLN A 214 -12.72 4.39 -20.92
N TYR A 215 -11.93 3.39 -20.51
CA TYR A 215 -12.17 2.66 -19.26
C TYR A 215 -11.37 3.24 -18.09
N ILE A 216 -10.55 4.28 -18.30
CA ILE A 216 -9.65 4.82 -17.27
C ILE A 216 -10.17 6.19 -16.83
N PHE A 217 -10.34 6.35 -15.51
CA PHE A 217 -10.87 7.57 -14.90
C PHE A 217 -9.94 8.05 -13.79
N TYR A 218 -9.16 9.09 -14.07
CA TYR A 218 -8.30 9.74 -13.08
C TYR A 218 -9.06 10.78 -12.25
N ARG A 219 -8.79 10.84 -10.95
CA ARG A 219 -9.37 11.79 -10.00
C ARG A 219 -8.32 12.19 -8.95
N GLN A 220 -8.43 13.42 -8.44
CA GLN A 220 -7.57 13.90 -7.34
C GLN A 220 -8.26 13.86 -5.97
N PHE A 221 -9.53 13.48 -5.94
CA PHE A 221 -10.34 13.45 -4.72
C PHE A 221 -11.03 12.11 -4.55
N PHE A 222 -11.14 11.68 -3.30
CA PHE A 222 -11.89 10.49 -2.94
C PHE A 222 -13.40 10.71 -3.23
N PRO A 223 -14.12 9.73 -3.79
CA PRO A 223 -15.55 9.86 -4.07
C PRO A 223 -16.38 10.06 -2.79
N SER A 224 -17.22 11.09 -2.75
CA SER A 224 -18.00 11.45 -1.56
C SER A 224 -19.12 10.47 -1.23
N SER A 225 -19.67 9.78 -2.24
CA SER A 225 -20.73 8.77 -2.07
C SER A 225 -20.12 7.38 -1.90
N PRO A 226 -20.67 6.49 -1.05
CA PRO A 226 -20.24 5.09 -0.96
C PRO A 226 -20.60 4.27 -2.21
N ILE A 227 -21.58 4.71 -3.01
CA ILE A 227 -22.00 4.09 -4.27
C ILE A 227 -21.43 4.90 -5.46
N PRO A 228 -20.99 4.28 -6.57
CA PRO A 228 -20.93 2.82 -6.81
C PRO A 228 -19.84 2.12 -5.99
N THR A 229 -19.98 0.81 -5.82
CA THR A 229 -18.93 -0.09 -5.31
C THR A 229 -18.14 -0.70 -6.46
N TYR A 230 -16.98 -1.28 -6.14
CA TYR A 230 -16.02 -1.82 -7.10
C TYR A 230 -15.68 -3.27 -6.76
N ASP A 231 -15.54 -4.14 -7.77
CA ASP A 231 -15.20 -5.55 -7.58
C ASP A 231 -13.84 -5.70 -6.91
N ILE A 232 -12.86 -4.88 -7.31
CA ILE A 232 -11.55 -4.81 -6.69
C ILE A 232 -11.32 -3.38 -6.19
N VAL A 233 -10.98 -3.22 -4.91
CA VAL A 233 -10.48 -1.97 -4.34
C VAL A 233 -9.06 -2.20 -3.86
N VAL A 234 -8.14 -1.32 -4.23
CA VAL A 234 -6.72 -1.43 -3.89
C VAL A 234 -6.24 -0.14 -3.22
N SER A 235 -5.42 -0.30 -2.18
CA SER A 235 -4.57 0.75 -1.63
C SER A 235 -3.16 0.18 -1.51
N ALA A 236 -2.27 0.59 -2.40
CA ALA A 236 -0.92 0.05 -2.48
C ALA A 236 0.12 1.12 -2.18
N TYR A 237 0.81 0.97 -1.05
CA TYR A 237 1.88 1.86 -0.57
C TYR A 237 1.44 3.30 -0.27
N SER A 238 0.17 3.49 0.12
CA SER A 238 -0.45 4.82 0.26
C SER A 238 -0.84 5.16 1.70
N LEU A 239 -1.00 4.18 2.59
CA LEU A 239 -1.52 4.42 3.95
C LEU A 239 -0.48 5.10 4.85
N LEU A 240 0.82 4.90 4.61
CA LEU A 240 1.90 5.63 5.28
C LEU A 240 2.00 7.11 4.85
N GLU A 241 1.30 7.50 3.78
CA GLU A 241 1.23 8.88 3.30
C GLU A 241 0.04 9.66 3.90
N LEU A 242 -0.75 9.03 4.79
CA LEU A 242 -1.86 9.68 5.45
C LEU A 242 -1.40 10.44 6.71
N PRO A 243 -1.98 11.62 6.98
CA PRO A 243 -1.45 12.58 7.96
C PRO A 243 -1.79 12.25 9.42
N SER A 244 -2.57 11.19 9.67
CA SER A 244 -2.83 10.68 11.02
C SER A 244 -3.43 9.28 10.97
N GLN A 245 -3.43 8.58 12.11
CA GLN A 245 -4.16 7.33 12.33
C GLN A 245 -5.66 7.49 12.08
N ASN A 246 -6.27 8.56 12.57
CA ASN A 246 -7.69 8.82 12.32
C ASN A 246 -8.00 8.94 10.83
N SER A 247 -7.20 9.72 10.09
CA SER A 247 -7.36 9.86 8.63
C SER A 247 -7.19 8.52 7.92
N ARG A 248 -6.24 7.70 8.39
CA ARG A 248 -5.96 6.37 7.85
C ARG A 248 -7.13 5.40 8.08
N LEU A 249 -7.65 5.31 9.30
CA LEU A 249 -8.80 4.45 9.61
C LEU A 249 -10.06 4.90 8.87
N GLU A 250 -10.28 6.22 8.73
CA GLU A 250 -11.39 6.76 7.93
C GLU A 250 -11.27 6.35 6.45
N ILE A 251 -10.09 6.47 5.85
CA ILE A 251 -9.84 6.03 4.48
C ILE A 251 -10.02 4.51 4.35
N ILE A 252 -9.49 3.71 5.28
CA ILE A 252 -9.68 2.25 5.28
C ILE A 252 -11.17 1.90 5.31
N LEU A 253 -11.96 2.57 6.15
CA LEU A 253 -13.41 2.37 6.21
C LEU A 253 -14.09 2.75 4.89
N LYS A 254 -13.72 3.89 4.29
CA LYS A 254 -14.27 4.31 2.99
C LYS A 254 -13.92 3.34 1.87
N LEU A 255 -12.68 2.84 1.83
CA LEU A 255 -12.24 1.82 0.88
C LEU A 255 -13.03 0.52 1.05
N TRP A 256 -13.19 0.07 2.30
CA TRP A 256 -14.01 -1.10 2.62
C TRP A 256 -15.45 -0.95 2.14
N ASN A 257 -16.08 0.20 2.41
CA ASN A 257 -17.45 0.48 1.97
C ASN A 257 -17.59 0.57 0.44
N LYS A 258 -16.49 0.87 -0.26
CA LYS A 258 -16.41 0.84 -1.73
C LYS A 258 -16.18 -0.56 -2.29
N THR A 259 -15.82 -1.54 -1.48
CA THR A 259 -15.50 -2.90 -1.92
C THR A 259 -16.77 -3.75 -2.07
N ALA A 260 -16.94 -4.31 -3.27
CA ALA A 260 -17.94 -5.33 -3.54
C ALA A 260 -17.39 -6.76 -3.30
N GLN A 261 -16.15 -7.06 -3.74
CA GLN A 261 -15.58 -8.42 -3.64
C GLN A 261 -14.24 -8.45 -2.90
N TYR A 262 -13.20 -7.78 -3.43
CA TYR A 262 -11.84 -7.82 -2.87
C TYR A 262 -11.35 -6.43 -2.45
N LEU A 263 -10.92 -6.31 -1.20
CA LEU A 263 -10.11 -5.19 -0.72
C LEU A 263 -8.66 -5.67 -0.58
N ILE A 264 -7.75 -4.99 -1.26
CA ILE A 264 -6.32 -5.30 -1.27
C ILE A 264 -5.58 -4.12 -0.65
N ILE A 265 -4.91 -4.36 0.47
CA ILE A 265 -4.05 -3.36 1.12
C ILE A 265 -2.62 -3.87 1.08
N VAL A 266 -1.71 -3.06 0.55
CA VAL A 266 -0.28 -3.38 0.43
C VAL A 266 0.53 -2.26 1.03
N GLU A 267 1.53 -2.60 1.83
CA GLU A 267 2.49 -1.64 2.39
C GLU A 267 3.93 -2.18 2.30
N GLN A 268 4.89 -1.35 2.70
CA GLN A 268 6.29 -1.76 2.72
C GLN A 268 6.51 -3.00 3.59
N GLY A 269 7.41 -3.88 3.15
CA GLY A 269 7.84 -5.07 3.91
C GLY A 269 8.77 -4.72 5.09
N THR A 270 8.38 -3.74 5.90
CA THR A 270 9.08 -3.28 7.11
C THR A 270 8.25 -3.61 8.35
N ASN A 271 8.85 -3.52 9.54
CA ASN A 271 8.10 -3.69 10.80
C ASN A 271 6.95 -2.67 10.91
N VAL A 272 7.18 -1.44 10.43
CA VAL A 272 6.16 -0.38 10.40
C VAL A 272 5.00 -0.77 9.47
N GLY A 273 5.32 -1.16 8.23
CA GLY A 273 4.29 -1.58 7.28
C GLY A 273 3.50 -2.79 7.78
N PHE A 274 4.17 -3.78 8.39
CA PHE A 274 3.51 -4.93 9.01
C PHE A 274 2.52 -4.52 10.11
N LYS A 275 2.92 -3.64 11.03
CA LYS A 275 2.03 -3.12 12.08
C LYS A 275 0.82 -2.41 11.49
N LEU A 276 1.02 -1.60 10.46
CA LEU A 276 -0.04 -0.86 9.79
C LEU A 276 -1.04 -1.81 9.10
N ILE A 277 -0.56 -2.84 8.39
CA ILE A 277 -1.44 -3.84 7.77
C ILE A 277 -2.27 -4.58 8.82
N ASN A 278 -1.69 -4.92 9.97
CA ASN A 278 -2.46 -5.55 11.07
C ASN A 278 -3.49 -4.60 11.68
N GLU A 279 -3.16 -3.31 11.87
CA GLU A 279 -4.12 -2.29 12.30
C GLU A 279 -5.32 -2.24 11.34
N ALA A 280 -5.06 -2.16 10.03
CA ALA A 280 -6.12 -2.13 9.02
C ALA A 280 -6.97 -3.40 9.03
N ARG A 281 -6.32 -4.57 9.10
CA ARG A 281 -6.99 -5.88 9.18
C ARG A 281 -7.90 -5.96 10.38
N ASP A 282 -7.39 -5.67 11.57
CA ASP A 282 -8.14 -5.82 12.82
C ASP A 282 -9.28 -4.80 12.89
N PHE A 283 -9.05 -3.58 12.41
CA PHE A 283 -10.10 -2.56 12.27
C PHE A 283 -11.23 -3.04 11.36
N ILE A 284 -10.92 -3.56 10.17
CA ILE A 284 -11.94 -4.08 9.23
C ILE A 284 -12.68 -5.26 9.83
N LEU A 285 -11.98 -6.24 10.43
CA LEU A 285 -12.61 -7.43 10.99
C LEU A 285 -13.54 -7.08 12.17
N ASN A 286 -13.14 -6.12 13.01
CA ASN A 286 -13.98 -5.66 14.11
C ASN A 286 -15.18 -4.86 13.62
N TYR A 287 -15.01 -4.01 12.61
CA TYR A 287 -16.13 -3.30 11.98
C TYR A 287 -17.11 -4.25 11.30
N ALA A 288 -16.59 -5.23 10.56
CA ALA A 288 -17.34 -6.19 9.76
C ALA A 288 -18.22 -7.12 10.61
N LYS A 289 -17.77 -7.54 11.80
CA LYS A 289 -18.58 -8.32 12.77
C LYS A 289 -19.98 -7.73 13.00
N ASN A 290 -20.11 -6.41 12.87
CA ASN A 290 -21.35 -5.69 13.14
C ASN A 290 -22.12 -5.28 11.86
N ALA A 291 -21.53 -5.42 10.67
CA ALA A 291 -22.05 -4.80 9.44
C ALA A 291 -22.16 -5.75 8.23
N ARG A 292 -21.13 -6.56 7.96
CA ARG A 292 -21.09 -7.50 6.82
C ARG A 292 -20.05 -8.59 7.04
N ASN A 293 -20.29 -9.82 6.59
CA ASN A 293 -19.30 -10.89 6.71
C ASN A 293 -17.99 -10.53 5.98
N ALA A 294 -16.91 -10.33 6.73
CA ALA A 294 -15.56 -10.21 6.21
C ALA A 294 -14.79 -11.50 6.48
N HIS A 295 -13.94 -11.89 5.53
CA HIS A 295 -12.96 -12.93 5.76
C HIS A 295 -11.63 -12.50 5.16
N VAL A 296 -10.54 -12.96 5.76
CA VAL A 296 -9.19 -12.74 5.22
C VAL A 296 -8.96 -13.78 4.15
N PHE A 297 -8.85 -13.33 2.90
CA PHE A 297 -8.54 -14.21 1.77
C PHE A 297 -7.05 -14.61 1.75
N SER A 298 -6.16 -13.64 2.00
CA SER A 298 -4.71 -13.82 1.96
C SER A 298 -3.99 -12.73 2.80
N PRO A 299 -2.80 -13.00 3.38
CA PRO A 299 -2.12 -14.30 3.42
C PRO A 299 -2.89 -15.31 4.26
N VAL A 300 -2.99 -16.55 3.78
CA VAL A 300 -3.62 -17.63 4.54
C VAL A 300 -2.80 -17.89 5.80
N SER A 301 -3.19 -17.32 6.93
CA SER A 301 -2.83 -17.88 8.22
C SER A 301 -3.52 -19.25 8.29
N MET A 302 -2.76 -20.33 8.47
CA MET A 302 -3.27 -21.65 8.86
C MET A 302 -3.93 -21.65 10.27
N ILE A 303 -4.54 -20.53 10.65
CA ILE A 303 -5.29 -20.34 11.88
C ILE A 303 -6.54 -19.56 11.46
N SER A 304 -7.43 -20.21 10.72
CA SER A 304 -8.81 -19.77 10.67
C SER A 304 -9.49 -20.32 11.92
N ILE A 305 -9.44 -19.56 13.01
CA ILE A 305 -10.48 -19.69 14.04
C ILE A 305 -11.72 -19.07 13.41
N ILE A 306 -12.61 -19.93 12.95
CA ILE A 306 -14.01 -19.58 12.71
C ILE A 306 -14.60 -19.31 14.11
N ILE A 307 -15.16 -18.13 14.33
CA ILE A 307 -16.13 -17.88 15.40
C ILE A 307 -17.50 -17.87 14.74
#